data_AF-A0A1S9CAF3-F1
#
_entry.id   AF-A0A1S9CAF3-F1
#
_cell.length_a   1.000
_cell.length_b   1.000
_cell.length_c   1.000
_cell.angle_alpha   90.00
_cell.angle_beta   90.00
_cell.angle_gamma   90.00
#
_symmetry.space_group_name_H-M   'P 1'
#
loop_
_entity.id
_entity.type
_entity.pdbx_description
1 polymer ?
#
loop_
_entity_poly.entity_id
_entity_poly.type
_entity_poly.pdbx_seq_one_letter_code
_entity_poly.pdbx_strand_id
1 'polypeptide(L)'
;MGNKNGMGSWIQTRVTLFCNAIKNSLKFSYSLFSKLFILYISIVAVILIVMFTAFYNIFESYFVQYTQEILISQDKIVAFIRTPLPQILEILNSIRNIGIILLIASFFPISIIIYIISKQITNPLKEMNYVAKKIANGEFDKRIEINSQDEIGQLANSLNYMASELDKIEENRKTFIANVSHDLRSPLTSIQGFIIAILDGTIPSEKQERYLNIVLNESQRMIKMTNDILELNKLEETNNIKKILFDMHQLIG
;
A
#
# COMPACT_ATOMS: atom_id res chain seq x y z
N MET A 1 -61.87 17.73 0.02
CA MET A 1 -60.51 18.12 -0.39
C MET A 1 -59.51 17.42 0.51
N GLY A 2 -58.98 16.28 0.08
CA GLY A 2 -58.12 15.40 0.87
C GLY A 2 -56.63 15.63 0.63
N ASN A 3 -55.90 15.79 1.72
CA ASN A 3 -54.49 16.12 1.90
C ASN A 3 -53.52 15.27 1.03
N LYS A 4 -52.89 15.89 0.01
CA LYS A 4 -51.81 15.31 -0.82
C LYS A 4 -50.38 15.65 -0.35
N ASN A 5 -50.20 16.17 0.87
CA ASN A 5 -48.92 16.77 1.29
C ASN A 5 -48.04 15.88 2.19
N GLY A 6 -48.49 14.69 2.60
CA GLY A 6 -47.75 13.83 3.55
C GLY A 6 -46.54 13.10 2.96
N MET A 7 -46.61 12.68 1.69
CA MET A 7 -45.60 11.80 1.09
C MET A 7 -44.33 12.55 0.67
N GLY A 8 -44.46 13.80 0.21
CA GLY A 8 -43.31 14.66 -0.12
C GLY A 8 -42.48 15.06 1.11
N SER A 9 -43.14 15.30 2.25
CA SER A 9 -42.47 15.61 3.52
C SER A 9 -41.69 14.42 4.09
N TRP A 10 -42.22 13.20 3.94
CA TRP A 10 -41.55 11.97 4.37
C TRP A 10 -40.30 11.66 3.53
N ILE A 11 -40.38 11.86 2.21
CA ILE A 11 -39.25 11.67 1.30
C ILE A 11 -38.16 12.71 1.58
N GLN A 12 -38.51 14.00 1.74
CA GLN A 12 -37.52 15.04 2.07
C GLN A 12 -36.84 14.79 3.43
N THR A 13 -37.57 14.32 4.43
CA THR A 13 -36.99 14.03 5.76
C THR A 13 -35.99 12.87 5.68
N ARG A 14 -36.32 11.80 4.94
CA ARG A 14 -35.43 10.64 4.73
C ARG A 14 -34.19 11.00 3.90
N VAL A 15 -34.35 11.83 2.86
CA VAL A 15 -33.23 12.30 2.03
C VAL A 15 -32.29 13.18 2.86
N THR A 16 -32.82 14.08 3.69
CA THR A 16 -32.00 14.94 4.56
C THR A 16 -31.26 14.14 5.62
N LEU A 17 -31.91 13.13 6.21
CA LEU A 17 -31.27 12.19 7.15
C LEU A 17 -30.16 11.37 6.47
N PHE A 18 -30.37 10.92 5.23
CA PHE A 18 -29.36 10.22 4.45
C PHE A 18 -28.17 11.11 4.10
N CYS A 19 -28.41 12.35 3.67
CA CYS A 19 -27.34 13.34 3.43
C CYS A 19 -26.53 13.64 4.70
N ASN A 20 -27.20 13.78 5.86
CA ASN A 20 -26.52 13.99 7.13
C ASN A 20 -25.76 12.75 7.61
N ALA A 21 -26.28 11.54 7.37
CA ALA A 21 -25.57 10.29 7.68
C ALA A 21 -24.30 10.12 6.82
N ILE A 22 -24.36 10.47 5.53
CA ILE A 22 -23.18 10.50 4.64
C ILE A 22 -22.18 11.57 5.11
N LYS A 23 -22.66 12.76 5.50
CA LYS A 23 -21.80 13.84 5.99
C LYS A 23 -21.13 13.51 7.32
N ASN A 24 -21.79 12.75 8.19
CA ASN A 24 -21.22 12.28 9.46
C ASN A 24 -20.28 11.08 9.28
N SER A 25 -20.53 10.17 8.33
CA SER A 25 -19.60 9.07 8.04
C SER A 25 -18.28 9.55 7.43
N LEU A 26 -18.28 10.72 6.78
CA LEU A 26 -17.09 11.40 6.26
C LEU A 26 -16.19 12.04 7.35
N LYS A 27 -16.66 12.15 8.60
CA LYS A 27 -15.94 12.84 9.70
C LYS A 27 -15.07 11.95 10.59
N PHE A 28 -15.18 10.63 10.47
CA PHE A 28 -14.30 9.70 11.19
C PHE A 28 -12.97 9.54 10.44
N SER A 29 -11.87 9.37 11.18
CA SER A 29 -10.51 9.15 10.67
C SER A 29 -10.37 7.79 9.97
N TYR A 30 -11.06 7.64 8.84
CA TYR A 30 -11.08 6.43 8.03
C TYR A 30 -10.11 6.53 6.85
N SER A 31 -9.49 5.40 6.52
CA SER A 31 -8.65 5.23 5.34
C SER A 31 -9.35 5.63 4.05
N LEU A 32 -8.58 6.01 3.03
CA LEU A 32 -9.15 6.31 1.70
C LEU A 32 -10.01 5.14 1.21
N PHE A 33 -9.53 3.92 1.44
CA PHE A 33 -10.24 2.69 1.13
C PHE A 33 -11.58 2.59 1.85
N SER A 34 -11.62 2.88 3.16
CA SER A 34 -12.85 2.82 3.95
C SER A 34 -13.88 3.85 3.47
N LYS A 35 -13.46 5.06 3.08
CA LYS A 35 -14.37 6.07 2.48
C LYS A 35 -14.99 5.58 1.17
N LEU A 36 -14.20 4.98 0.28
CA LEU A 36 -14.67 4.43 -0.99
C LEU A 36 -15.59 3.22 -0.78
N PHE A 37 -15.28 2.37 0.20
CA PHE A 37 -16.10 1.21 0.54
C PHE A 37 -17.46 1.61 1.13
N ILE A 38 -17.49 2.58 2.03
CA ILE A 38 -18.74 3.13 2.58
C ILE A 38 -19.59 3.75 1.48
N LEU A 39 -18.98 4.52 0.57
CA LEU A 39 -19.66 5.10 -0.58
C LEU A 39 -20.29 4.02 -1.47
N TYR A 40 -19.55 2.95 -1.78
CA TYR A 40 -20.05 1.81 -2.56
C TYR A 40 -21.24 1.12 -1.87
N ILE A 41 -21.12 0.78 -0.59
CA ILE A 41 -22.22 0.15 0.18
C ILE A 41 -23.46 1.06 0.19
N SER A 42 -23.27 2.37 0.37
CA SER A 42 -24.36 3.34 0.36
C SER A 42 -25.13 3.33 -0.97
N ILE A 43 -24.41 3.30 -2.10
CA ILE A 43 -25.02 3.21 -3.44
C ILE A 43 -25.78 1.89 -3.62
N VAL A 44 -25.18 0.76 -3.26
CA VAL A 44 -25.82 -0.57 -3.35
C VAL A 44 -27.08 -0.63 -2.51
N ALA A 45 -27.04 -0.10 -1.27
CA ALA A 45 -28.20 -0.07 -0.39
C ALA A 45 -29.36 0.76 -0.98
N VAL A 46 -29.05 1.92 -1.57
CA VAL A 46 -30.07 2.75 -2.26
C VAL A 46 -30.70 1.99 -3.42
N ILE A 47 -29.89 1.32 -4.26
CA ILE A 47 -30.40 0.52 -5.38
C ILE A 47 -31.31 -0.60 -4.89
N LEU A 48 -30.93 -1.30 -3.82
CA LEU A 48 -31.75 -2.37 -3.22
C LEU A 48 -33.09 -1.84 -2.66
N ILE A 49 -33.08 -0.68 -2.00
CA ILE A 49 -34.31 -0.05 -1.49
C ILE A 49 -35.24 0.35 -2.63
N VAL A 50 -34.70 0.96 -3.69
CA VAL A 50 -35.51 1.33 -4.87
C VAL A 50 -36.07 0.07 -5.54
N MET A 51 -35.25 -0.99 -5.64
CA MET A 51 -35.69 -2.28 -6.18
C MET A 51 -36.82 -2.90 -5.37
N PHE A 52 -36.65 -2.97 -4.05
CA PHE A 52 -37.66 -3.53 -3.15
C PHE A 52 -38.97 -2.73 -3.23
N THR A 53 -38.87 -1.40 -3.26
CA THR A 53 -40.04 -0.51 -3.37
C THR A 53 -40.78 -0.70 -4.69
N ALA A 54 -40.04 -0.78 -5.80
CA ALA A 54 -40.61 -1.02 -7.12
C ALA A 54 -41.29 -2.39 -7.20
N PHE A 55 -40.65 -3.43 -6.66
CA PHE A 55 -41.22 -4.78 -6.58
C PHE A 55 -42.49 -4.81 -5.73
N TYR A 56 -42.47 -4.21 -4.54
CA TYR A 56 -43.62 -4.16 -3.64
C TYR A 56 -44.81 -3.45 -4.27
N ASN A 57 -44.59 -2.31 -4.93
CA ASN A 57 -45.66 -1.56 -5.61
C ASN A 57 -46.29 -2.35 -6.77
N ILE A 58 -45.46 -3.06 -7.55
CA ILE A 58 -45.95 -3.99 -8.58
C ILE A 58 -46.77 -5.09 -7.90
N PHE A 59 -46.18 -5.78 -6.93
CA PHE A 59 -46.83 -6.90 -6.24
C PHE A 59 -48.19 -6.51 -5.65
N GLU A 60 -48.29 -5.39 -4.91
CA GLU A 60 -49.55 -4.88 -4.36
C GLU A 60 -50.58 -4.55 -5.45
N SER A 61 -50.18 -3.81 -6.49
CA SER A 61 -51.10 -3.43 -7.57
C SER A 61 -51.68 -4.65 -8.28
N TYR A 62 -50.91 -5.72 -8.45
CA TYR A 62 -51.39 -6.95 -9.09
C TYR A 62 -52.12 -7.87 -8.11
N PHE A 63 -51.55 -8.14 -6.94
CA PHE A 63 -52.13 -9.08 -5.98
C PHE A 63 -53.53 -8.64 -5.56
N VAL A 64 -53.73 -7.35 -5.24
CA VAL A 64 -55.02 -6.82 -4.78
C VAL A 64 -56.05 -6.74 -5.90
N GLN A 65 -55.64 -6.46 -7.14
CA GLN A 65 -56.56 -6.28 -8.26
C GLN A 65 -57.10 -7.61 -8.82
N TYR A 66 -56.34 -8.70 -8.73
CA TYR A 66 -56.76 -10.01 -9.27
C TYR A 66 -57.28 -10.98 -8.20
N THR A 67 -57.27 -10.60 -6.93
CA THR A 67 -58.03 -11.26 -5.87
C THR A 67 -59.47 -10.73 -5.84
N GLN A 68 -60.26 -10.97 -6.89
CA GLN A 68 -61.71 -10.74 -6.85
C GLN A 68 -62.47 -11.87 -7.54
N GLU A 69 -62.74 -12.92 -6.78
CA GLU A 69 -64.07 -13.33 -6.31
C GLU A 69 -63.93 -14.75 -5.73
N ILE A 70 -64.14 -14.90 -4.43
CA ILE A 70 -64.33 -16.22 -3.82
C ILE A 70 -65.80 -16.57 -4.01
N LEU A 71 -66.13 -17.42 -4.97
CA LEU A 71 -67.44 -18.05 -4.98
C LEU A 71 -67.46 -19.17 -3.95
N ILE A 72 -68.12 -18.94 -2.83
CA ILE A 72 -68.45 -19.99 -1.87
C ILE A 72 -69.66 -20.73 -2.42
N SER A 73 -69.42 -21.87 -3.07
CA SER A 73 -70.49 -22.81 -3.44
C SER A 73 -70.36 -24.07 -2.59
N GLN A 74 -71.34 -24.27 -1.71
CA GLN A 74 -71.60 -25.43 -0.84
C GLN A 74 -70.42 -26.41 -0.64
N ASP A 75 -69.60 -26.14 0.37
CA ASP A 75 -68.49 -26.94 0.92
C ASP A 75 -67.16 -27.02 0.14
N LYS A 76 -66.96 -26.22 -0.91
CA LYS A 76 -65.62 -25.98 -1.47
C LYS A 76 -65.36 -24.50 -1.74
N ILE A 77 -64.29 -23.96 -1.13
CA ILE A 77 -63.74 -22.65 -1.47
C ILE A 77 -62.94 -22.81 -2.76
N VAL A 78 -63.50 -22.37 -3.89
CA VAL A 78 -62.81 -22.36 -5.19
C VAL A 78 -62.60 -20.90 -5.58
N ALA A 79 -61.34 -20.45 -5.54
CA ALA A 79 -60.95 -19.14 -6.02
C ALA A 79 -60.54 -19.24 -7.50
N PHE A 80 -61.18 -18.47 -8.38
CA PHE A 80 -60.80 -18.36 -9.78
C PHE A 80 -59.92 -17.12 -9.97
N ILE A 81 -58.62 -17.31 -10.24
CA ILE A 81 -57.74 -16.22 -10.66
C ILE A 81 -57.83 -16.13 -12.19
N ARG A 82 -58.60 -15.17 -12.70
CA ARG A 82 -58.68 -14.90 -14.14
C ARG A 82 -57.86 -13.67 -14.47
N THR A 83 -56.60 -13.86 -14.87
CA THR A 83 -55.76 -12.78 -15.40
C THR A 83 -55.84 -12.75 -16.93
N PRO A 84 -56.37 -11.67 -17.53
CA PRO A 84 -56.26 -11.42 -18.96
C PRO A 84 -54.81 -11.45 -19.45
N LEU A 85 -54.53 -12.24 -20.50
CA LEU A 85 -53.21 -12.36 -21.13
C LEU A 85 -52.56 -11.00 -21.50
N PRO A 86 -53.29 -9.97 -21.99
CA PRO A 86 -52.72 -8.66 -22.28
C PRO A 86 -52.09 -7.97 -21.05
N GLN A 87 -52.65 -8.19 -19.85
CA GLN A 87 -52.16 -7.56 -18.62
C GLN A 87 -50.85 -8.19 -18.16
N ILE A 88 -50.62 -9.48 -18.46
CA ILE A 88 -49.33 -10.14 -18.22
C ILE A 88 -48.23 -9.48 -19.06
N LEU A 89 -48.52 -9.09 -20.30
CA LEU A 89 -47.55 -8.42 -21.15
C LEU A 89 -47.20 -7.01 -20.65
N GLU A 90 -48.16 -6.28 -20.08
CA GLU A 90 -47.93 -4.98 -19.44
C GLU A 90 -47.04 -5.09 -18.18
N ILE A 91 -47.22 -6.17 -17.38
CA ILE A 91 -46.32 -6.51 -16.27
C ILE A 91 -44.89 -6.69 -16.78
N LEU A 92 -44.72 -7.54 -17.78
CA LEU A 92 -43.39 -7.87 -18.31
C LEU A 92 -42.70 -6.63 -18.88
N ASN A 93 -43.44 -5.75 -19.54
CA ASN A 93 -42.91 -4.48 -20.05
C ASN A 93 -42.54 -3.50 -18.91
N SER A 94 -43.35 -3.42 -17.86
CA SER A 94 -43.09 -2.56 -16.70
C SER A 94 -41.86 -3.01 -15.91
N ILE A 95 -41.75 -4.33 -15.66
CA ILE A 95 -40.58 -4.95 -15.03
C ILE A 95 -39.34 -4.70 -15.89
N ARG A 96 -39.43 -4.89 -17.22
CA ARG A 96 -38.31 -4.63 -18.14
C ARG A 96 -37.85 -3.18 -18.08
N ASN A 97 -38.76 -2.20 -18.13
CA ASN A 97 -38.40 -0.79 -18.13
C ASN A 97 -37.76 -0.36 -16.79
N ILE A 98 -38.31 -0.81 -15.66
CA ILE A 98 -37.71 -0.58 -14.34
C ILE A 98 -36.32 -1.22 -14.24
N GLY A 99 -36.16 -2.44 -14.74
CA GLY A 99 -34.88 -3.12 -14.81
C GLY A 99 -33.83 -2.35 -15.61
N ILE A 100 -34.21 -1.83 -16.79
CA ILE A 100 -33.32 -1.00 -17.63
C ILE A 100 -32.93 0.29 -16.91
N ILE A 101 -33.87 0.99 -16.28
CA ILE A 101 -33.60 2.22 -15.53
C ILE A 101 -32.60 1.96 -14.41
N LEU A 102 -32.74 0.86 -13.68
CA LEU A 102 -31.85 0.51 -12.59
C LEU A 102 -30.46 0.07 -13.03
N LEU A 103 -30.38 -0.64 -14.15
CA LEU A 103 -29.10 -0.99 -14.77
C LEU A 103 -28.34 0.29 -15.13
N ILE A 104 -28.99 1.22 -15.82
CA ILE A 104 -28.39 2.51 -16.20
C ILE A 104 -28.04 3.33 -14.94
N ALA A 105 -28.94 3.39 -13.96
CA ALA A 105 -28.72 4.13 -12.73
C ALA A 105 -27.54 3.59 -11.90
N SER A 106 -27.27 2.28 -11.95
CA SER A 106 -26.14 1.66 -11.26
C SER A 106 -24.81 1.81 -12.01
N PHE A 107 -24.83 1.94 -13.33
CA PHE A 107 -23.63 2.02 -14.15
C PHE A 107 -22.77 3.26 -13.85
N PHE A 108 -23.39 4.43 -13.79
CA PHE A 108 -22.70 5.70 -13.54
C PHE A 108 -21.93 5.74 -12.21
N PRO A 109 -22.53 5.44 -11.04
CA PRO A 109 -21.80 5.48 -9.77
C PRO A 109 -20.68 4.45 -9.69
N ILE A 110 -20.86 3.26 -10.27
CA ILE A 110 -19.81 2.24 -10.33
C ILE A 110 -18.64 2.75 -11.18
N SER A 111 -18.92 3.32 -12.36
CA SER A 111 -17.89 3.89 -13.24
C SER A 111 -17.11 5.02 -12.55
N ILE A 112 -17.81 5.90 -11.82
CA ILE A 112 -17.19 6.98 -11.04
C ILE A 112 -16.27 6.42 -9.95
N ILE A 113 -16.71 5.41 -9.19
CA ILE A 113 -15.89 4.79 -8.14
C ILE A 113 -14.65 4.15 -8.74
N ILE A 114 -14.78 3.40 -9.84
CA ILE A 114 -13.65 2.76 -10.53
C ILE A 114 -12.64 3.82 -11.00
N TYR A 115 -13.11 4.92 -11.56
CA TYR A 115 -12.25 6.02 -11.97
C TYR A 115 -11.49 6.63 -10.78
N ILE A 116 -12.15 6.84 -9.64
CA ILE A 116 -11.52 7.36 -8.42
C ILE A 116 -10.45 6.38 -7.90
N ILE A 117 -10.77 5.09 -7.80
CA ILE A 117 -9.81 4.04 -7.38
C ILE A 117 -8.60 4.04 -8.30
N SER A 118 -8.82 4.09 -9.62
CA SER A 118 -7.74 4.10 -10.59
C SER A 118 -6.79 5.28 -10.37
N LYS A 119 -7.34 6.48 -10.14
CA LYS A 119 -6.56 7.71 -10.00
C LYS A 119 -5.89 7.84 -8.62
N GLN A 120 -6.58 7.49 -7.54
CA GLN A 120 -6.11 7.73 -6.16
C GLN A 120 -5.37 6.53 -5.54
N ILE A 121 -5.52 5.32 -6.10
CA ILE A 121 -4.87 4.12 -5.56
C ILE A 121 -4.01 3.46 -6.64
N THR A 122 -4.58 3.07 -7.77
CA THR A 122 -3.87 2.24 -8.75
C THR A 122 -2.67 2.96 -9.39
N ASN A 123 -2.83 4.21 -9.79
CA ASN A 123 -1.74 4.97 -10.42
C ASN A 123 -0.58 5.24 -9.43
N PRO A 124 -0.84 5.75 -8.20
CA PRO A 124 0.16 5.84 -7.14
C PRO A 124 0.93 4.53 -6.89
N LEU A 125 0.23 3.39 -6.78
CA LEU A 125 0.88 2.10 -6.55
C LEU A 125 1.76 1.66 -7.72
N LYS A 126 1.36 1.96 -8.96
CA LYS A 126 2.21 1.70 -10.15
C LYS A 126 3.49 2.52 -10.12
N GLU A 127 3.39 3.79 -9.74
CA GLU A 127 4.53 4.69 -9.60
C GLU A 127 5.47 4.21 -8.48
N MET A 128 4.94 3.90 -7.30
CA MET A 128 5.72 3.33 -6.20
C MET A 128 6.44 2.05 -6.60
N ASN A 129 5.76 1.13 -7.30
CA ASN A 129 6.38 -0.09 -7.79
C ASN A 129 7.50 0.19 -8.81
N TYR A 130 7.31 1.18 -9.68
CA TYR A 130 8.34 1.61 -10.61
C TYR A 130 9.56 2.17 -9.88
N VAL A 131 9.38 3.07 -8.91
CA VAL A 131 10.48 3.63 -8.11
C VAL A 131 11.15 2.56 -7.25
N ALA A 132 10.39 1.64 -6.64
CA ALA A 132 10.94 0.54 -5.86
C ALA A 132 11.84 -0.37 -6.72
N LYS A 133 11.45 -0.67 -7.97
CA LYS A 133 12.31 -1.40 -8.91
C LYS A 133 13.58 -0.64 -9.27
N LYS A 134 13.52 0.68 -9.37
CA LYS A 134 14.68 1.54 -9.63
C LYS A 134 15.66 1.51 -8.46
N ILE A 135 15.16 1.66 -7.23
CA ILE A 135 15.93 1.50 -5.99
C ILE A 135 16.56 0.11 -5.91
N ALA A 136 15.81 -0.95 -6.23
CA ALA A 136 16.32 -2.32 -6.23
C ALA A 136 17.45 -2.55 -7.26
N ASN A 137 17.51 -1.74 -8.32
CA ASN A 137 18.59 -1.76 -9.30
C ASN A 137 19.78 -0.84 -8.92
N GLY A 138 19.78 -0.26 -7.71
CA GLY A 138 20.87 0.59 -7.21
C GLY A 138 20.70 2.09 -7.50
N GLU A 139 19.59 2.52 -8.10
CA GLU A 139 19.27 3.96 -8.28
C GLU A 139 18.66 4.52 -6.99
N PHE A 140 19.49 4.70 -5.95
CA PHE A 140 19.06 5.16 -4.61
C PHE A 140 18.73 6.66 -4.53
N ASP A 141 18.87 7.43 -5.62
CA ASP A 141 18.50 8.85 -5.72
C ASP A 141 17.00 9.05 -5.99
N LYS A 142 16.32 8.03 -6.51
CA LYS A 142 14.90 8.13 -6.90
C LYS A 142 13.99 8.23 -5.68
N ARG A 143 13.00 9.14 -5.76
CA ARG A 143 12.01 9.38 -4.71
C ARG A 143 10.61 9.33 -5.30
N ILE A 144 9.66 8.96 -4.47
CA ILE A 144 8.24 8.92 -4.77
C ILE A 144 7.64 10.29 -4.45
N GLU A 145 7.07 10.98 -5.43
CA GLU A 145 6.54 12.35 -5.30
C GLU A 145 5.01 12.33 -5.18
N ILE A 146 4.50 11.75 -4.10
CA ILE A 146 3.05 11.63 -3.88
C ILE A 146 2.65 12.54 -2.71
N ASN A 147 1.89 13.58 -3.02
CA ASN A 147 1.32 14.48 -2.03
C ASN A 147 -0.06 13.98 -1.57
N SER A 148 -0.07 12.84 -0.86
CA SER A 148 -1.26 12.29 -0.23
C SER A 148 -1.09 12.26 1.29
N GLN A 149 -2.20 12.44 2.02
CA GLN A 149 -2.24 12.46 3.49
C GLN A 149 -2.88 11.17 4.06
N ASP A 150 -3.15 10.19 3.20
CA ASP A 150 -3.74 8.90 3.54
C ASP A 150 -2.68 7.79 3.65
N GLU A 151 -3.12 6.53 3.63
CA GLU A 151 -2.25 5.35 3.71
C GLU A 151 -1.27 5.27 2.54
N ILE A 152 -1.65 5.77 1.36
CA ILE A 152 -0.78 5.81 0.18
C ILE A 152 0.35 6.80 0.43
N GLY A 153 0.04 7.97 0.99
CA GLY A 153 1.06 8.95 1.40
C GLY A 153 2.01 8.41 2.46
N GLN A 154 1.48 7.71 3.47
CA GLN A 154 2.30 7.08 4.52
C GLN A 154 3.26 6.03 3.93
N LEU A 155 2.77 5.16 3.04
CA LEU A 155 3.61 4.17 2.36
C LEU A 155 4.69 4.84 1.49
N ALA A 156 4.34 5.91 0.76
CA ALA A 156 5.30 6.69 -0.01
C ALA A 156 6.46 7.19 0.88
N ASN A 157 6.12 7.76 2.04
CA ASN A 157 7.10 8.27 2.99
C ASN A 157 7.99 7.15 3.57
N SER A 158 7.40 6.00 3.93
CA SER A 158 8.18 4.85 4.41
C SER A 158 9.14 4.31 3.35
N LEU A 159 8.72 4.24 2.08
CA LEU A 159 9.59 3.83 0.98
C LEU A 159 10.69 4.86 0.70
N ASN A 160 10.39 6.16 0.75
CA ASN A 160 11.38 7.22 0.61
C ASN A 160 12.41 7.18 1.75
N TYR A 161 11.97 6.91 2.98
CA TYR A 161 12.86 6.73 4.12
C TYR A 161 13.80 5.54 3.90
N MET A 162 13.27 4.39 3.49
CA MET A 162 14.07 3.22 3.13
C MET A 162 15.10 3.53 2.03
N ALA A 163 14.68 4.24 0.98
CA ALA A 163 15.58 4.66 -0.09
C ALA A 163 16.73 5.54 0.43
N SER A 164 16.44 6.47 1.35
CA SER A 164 17.44 7.32 1.97
C SER A 164 18.42 6.55 2.84
N GLU A 165 17.96 5.54 3.59
CA GLU A 165 18.85 4.72 4.42
C GLU A 165 19.75 3.83 3.56
N LEU A 166 19.23 3.27 2.46
CA LEU A 166 20.03 2.54 1.49
C LEU A 166 21.10 3.41 0.84
N ASP A 167 20.76 4.65 0.47
CA ASP A 167 21.70 5.61 -0.11
C ASP A 167 22.86 5.91 0.86
N LYS A 168 22.56 6.14 2.14
CA LYS A 168 23.57 6.34 3.20
C LYS A 168 24.46 5.11 3.37
N ILE A 169 23.90 3.91 3.38
CA ILE A 169 24.68 2.67 3.48
C ILE A 169 25.63 2.55 2.30
N GLU A 170 25.17 2.85 1.09
CA GLU A 170 26.01 2.79 -0.11
C GLU A 170 27.10 3.87 -0.11
N GLU A 171 26.81 5.08 0.36
CA GLU A 171 27.80 6.16 0.55
C GLU A 171 28.87 5.76 1.57
N ASN A 172 28.45 5.19 2.70
CA ASN A 172 29.36 4.69 3.73
C ASN A 172 30.25 3.57 3.18
N ARG A 173 29.68 2.63 2.41
CA ARG A 173 30.42 1.54 1.76
C ARG A 173 31.47 2.07 0.79
N LYS A 174 31.11 3.04 -0.06
CA LYS A 174 32.04 3.70 -1.00
C LYS A 174 33.18 4.41 -0.26
N THR A 175 32.83 5.17 0.79
CA THR A 175 33.80 5.90 1.61
C THR A 175 34.75 4.94 2.33
N PHE A 176 34.23 3.85 2.89
CA PHE A 176 35.03 2.81 3.52
C PHE A 176 36.04 2.19 2.53
N ILE A 177 35.58 1.79 1.34
CA ILE A 177 36.45 1.21 0.31
C ILE A 177 37.54 2.21 -0.12
N ALA A 178 37.18 3.49 -0.30
CA ALA A 178 38.14 4.53 -0.66
C ALA A 178 39.22 4.72 0.42
N ASN A 179 38.82 4.77 1.69
CA ASN A 179 39.73 4.94 2.83
C ASN A 179 40.66 3.73 2.98
N VAL A 180 40.12 2.50 2.93
CA VAL A 180 40.94 1.28 2.99
C VAL A 180 41.94 1.24 1.83
N SER A 181 41.50 1.58 0.61
CA SER A 181 42.38 1.61 -0.56
C SER A 181 43.51 2.64 -0.43
N HIS A 182 43.21 3.81 0.14
CA HIS A 182 44.21 4.84 0.40
C HIS A 182 45.26 4.36 1.43
N ASP A 183 44.79 3.80 2.52
CA ASP A 183 45.65 3.38 3.64
C ASP A 183 46.52 2.18 3.30
N LEU A 184 46.07 1.30 2.40
CA LEU A 184 46.88 0.20 1.86
C LEU A 184 47.89 0.66 0.81
N ARG A 185 47.60 1.73 0.05
CA ARG A 185 48.50 2.23 -1.00
C ARG A 185 49.81 2.76 -0.43
N SER A 186 49.77 3.48 0.69
CA SER A 186 50.96 4.06 1.32
C SER A 186 52.03 3.01 1.71
N PRO A 187 51.72 1.98 2.52
CA PRO A 187 52.70 0.96 2.90
C PRO A 187 53.16 0.15 1.68
N LEU A 188 52.27 -0.16 0.74
CA LEU A 188 52.62 -0.87 -0.49
C LEU A 188 53.63 -0.08 -1.35
N THR A 189 53.42 1.23 -1.48
CA THR A 189 54.34 2.12 -2.22
C THR A 189 55.70 2.18 -1.53
N SER A 190 55.74 2.24 -0.19
CA SER A 190 56.99 2.20 0.58
C SER A 190 57.73 0.88 0.39
N ILE A 191 57.03 -0.25 0.49
CA ILE A 191 57.59 -1.59 0.27
C ILE A 191 58.19 -1.67 -1.14
N GLN A 192 57.44 -1.27 -2.16
CA GLN A 192 57.89 -1.29 -3.54
C GLN A 192 59.10 -0.38 -3.75
N GLY A 193 59.08 0.84 -3.21
CA GLY A 193 60.18 1.79 -3.32
C GLY A 193 61.48 1.27 -2.71
N PHE A 194 61.42 0.67 -1.52
CA PHE A 194 62.60 0.09 -0.87
C PHE A 194 63.12 -1.16 -1.60
N ILE A 195 62.22 -2.03 -2.09
CA ILE A 195 62.63 -3.19 -2.89
C ILE A 195 63.35 -2.73 -4.18
N ILE A 196 62.79 -1.75 -4.90
CA ILE A 196 63.43 -1.20 -6.11
C ILE A 196 64.80 -0.62 -5.78
N ALA A 197 64.90 0.23 -4.75
CA ALA A 197 66.15 0.87 -4.35
C ALA A 197 67.22 -0.11 -3.85
N ILE A 198 66.83 -1.30 -3.35
CA ILE A 198 67.76 -2.39 -3.04
C ILE A 198 68.21 -3.09 -4.33
N LEU A 199 67.28 -3.37 -5.26
CA LEU A 199 67.55 -4.09 -6.50
C LEU A 199 68.40 -3.31 -7.50
N ASP A 200 68.23 -1.99 -7.58
CA ASP A 200 68.97 -1.12 -8.49
C ASP A 200 70.33 -0.63 -7.92
N GLY A 201 70.66 -1.02 -6.69
CA GLY A 201 71.90 -0.66 -6.02
C GLY A 201 71.93 0.76 -5.43
N THR A 202 70.82 1.50 -5.44
CA THR A 202 70.71 2.81 -4.79
C THR A 202 70.97 2.72 -3.28
N ILE A 203 70.57 1.61 -2.64
CA ILE A 203 70.84 1.32 -1.22
C ILE A 203 72.11 0.45 -1.09
N PRO A 204 73.17 0.93 -0.39
CA PRO A 204 74.39 0.16 -0.14
C PRO A 204 74.15 -1.10 0.70
N SER A 205 74.95 -2.16 0.45
CA SER A 205 74.83 -3.46 1.12
C SER A 205 74.80 -3.38 2.65
N GLU A 206 75.56 -2.46 3.27
CA GLU A 206 75.58 -2.30 4.73
C GLU A 206 74.24 -1.82 5.31
N LYS A 207 73.39 -1.16 4.50
CA LYS A 207 72.09 -0.62 4.93
C LYS A 207 70.91 -1.49 4.54
N GLN A 208 71.11 -2.53 3.71
CA GLN A 208 70.04 -3.35 3.18
C GLN A 208 69.23 -4.02 4.29
N GLU A 209 69.88 -4.52 5.35
CA GLU A 209 69.20 -5.13 6.51
C GLU A 209 68.21 -4.16 7.17
N ARG A 210 68.57 -2.87 7.30
CA ARG A 210 67.68 -1.85 7.86
C ARG A 210 66.45 -1.66 6.99
N TYR A 211 66.60 -1.56 5.67
CA TYR A 211 65.48 -1.34 4.76
C TYR A 211 64.60 -2.59 4.61
N LEU A 212 65.18 -3.78 4.60
CA LEU A 212 64.42 -5.04 4.66
C LEU A 212 63.59 -5.16 5.93
N ASN A 213 64.10 -4.70 7.07
CA ASN A 213 63.30 -4.62 8.31
C ASN A 213 62.14 -3.62 8.19
N ILE A 214 62.32 -2.49 7.50
CA ILE A 214 61.21 -1.55 7.24
C ILE A 214 60.14 -2.22 6.35
N VAL A 215 60.55 -2.91 5.28
CA VAL A 215 59.65 -3.68 4.41
C VAL A 215 58.88 -4.74 5.21
N LEU A 216 59.55 -5.48 6.08
CA LEU A 216 58.94 -6.48 6.95
C LEU A 216 57.90 -5.86 7.89
N ASN A 217 58.23 -4.74 8.53
CA ASN A 217 57.32 -4.02 9.43
C ASN A 217 56.06 -3.52 8.69
N GLU A 218 56.20 -2.95 7.50
CA GLU A 218 55.04 -2.51 6.71
C GLU A 218 54.18 -3.69 6.26
N SER A 219 54.80 -4.83 5.90
CA SER A 219 54.07 -6.06 5.60
C SER A 219 53.26 -6.55 6.80
N GLN A 220 53.85 -6.54 8.00
CA GLN A 220 53.16 -6.93 9.24
C GLN A 220 52.01 -5.97 9.57
N ARG A 221 52.21 -4.67 9.35
CA ARG A 221 51.17 -3.65 9.54
C ARG A 221 49.97 -3.87 8.62
N MET A 222 50.21 -4.17 7.34
CA MET A 222 49.12 -4.49 6.39
C MET A 222 48.36 -5.76 6.78
N ILE A 223 49.06 -6.79 7.27
CA ILE A 223 48.42 -8.03 7.78
C ILE A 223 47.50 -7.70 8.96
N LYS A 224 47.99 -6.92 9.93
CA LYS A 224 47.19 -6.51 11.09
C LYS A 224 45.93 -5.75 10.64
N MET A 225 46.08 -4.74 9.78
CA MET A 225 44.95 -3.96 9.28
C MET A 225 43.91 -4.82 8.56
N THR A 226 44.36 -5.81 7.78
CA THR A 226 43.47 -6.75 7.09
C THR A 226 42.70 -7.63 8.10
N ASN A 227 43.38 -8.10 9.14
CA ASN A 227 42.74 -8.87 10.21
C ASN A 227 41.71 -8.03 10.98
N ASP A 228 42.03 -6.77 11.29
CA ASP A 228 41.11 -5.86 11.97
C ASP A 228 39.82 -5.65 11.14
N ILE A 229 39.94 -5.52 9.80
CA ILE A 229 38.77 -5.44 8.89
C ILE A 229 37.94 -6.74 8.91
N LEU A 230 38.59 -7.90 8.92
CA LEU A 230 37.91 -9.20 8.96
C LEU A 230 37.20 -9.43 10.30
N GLU A 231 37.77 -8.95 11.40
CA GLU A 231 37.17 -9.03 12.73
C GLU A 231 35.92 -8.15 12.82
N LEU A 232 35.98 -6.91 12.32
CA LEU A 232 34.83 -6.01 12.29
C LEU A 232 33.64 -6.61 11.51
N ASN A 233 33.88 -7.18 10.32
CA ASN A 233 32.81 -7.84 9.54
C ASN A 233 32.13 -9.00 10.30
N LYS A 234 32.90 -9.80 11.05
CA LYS A 234 32.35 -10.91 11.85
C LYS A 234 31.49 -10.42 13.03
N LEU A 235 31.85 -9.28 13.61
CA LEU A 235 31.09 -8.66 14.70
C LEU A 235 29.74 -8.11 14.19
N GLU A 236 29.70 -7.54 12.98
CA GLU A 236 28.46 -7.05 12.36
C GLU A 236 27.48 -8.19 12.00
N GLU A 237 27.98 -9.34 11.53
CA GLU A 237 27.14 -10.52 11.23
C GLU A 237 26.56 -11.14 12.51
N THR A 238 27.29 -11.09 13.62
CA THR A 238 26.91 -11.71 14.89
C THR A 238 26.20 -10.69 15.79
N ASN A 239 25.05 -10.16 15.36
CA ASN A 239 24.22 -9.23 16.16
C ASN A 239 23.65 -9.82 17.48
N ASN A 240 24.13 -10.99 17.92
CA ASN A 240 23.76 -11.63 19.18
C ASN A 240 24.77 -11.26 20.28
N ILE A 241 24.73 -10.02 20.74
CA ILE A 241 25.46 -9.60 21.95
C ILE A 241 24.83 -10.32 23.16
N LYS A 242 25.49 -11.37 23.65
CA LYS A 242 25.11 -12.02 24.91
C LYS A 242 25.45 -11.08 26.07
N LYS A 243 24.45 -10.36 26.57
CA LYS A 243 24.55 -9.62 27.82
C LYS A 243 24.66 -10.62 28.97
N ILE A 244 25.81 -10.66 29.61
CA ILE A 244 26.05 -11.43 30.84
C ILE A 244 26.10 -10.44 31.99
N LEU A 245 25.35 -10.73 33.07
CA LEU A 245 25.44 -9.97 34.31
C LEU A 245 26.81 -10.26 34.92
N PHE A 246 27.65 -9.23 35.06
CA PHE A 246 29.02 -9.35 35.54
C PHE A 246 29.23 -8.37 36.70
N ASP A 247 29.87 -8.82 37.78
CA ASP A 247 30.22 -7.97 38.92
C ASP A 247 31.57 -7.30 38.69
N MET A 248 31.55 -5.97 38.55
CA MET A 248 32.73 -5.15 38.26
C MET A 248 33.84 -5.31 39.31
N HIS A 249 33.51 -5.69 40.55
CA HIS A 249 34.53 -5.89 41.60
C HIS A 249 35.44 -7.09 41.34
N GLN A 250 34.99 -8.09 40.57
CA GLN A 250 35.81 -9.27 40.26
C GLN A 250 36.86 -9.01 39.17
N LEU A 251 36.81 -7.87 38.47
CA LEU A 251 37.71 -7.54 37.36
C LEU A 251 38.94 -6.72 37.78
N ILE A 252 38.91 -6.13 38.98
CA ILE A 252 39.93 -5.19 39.47
C ILE A 252 40.66 -5.76 40.71
N GLY A 253 40.62 -7.09 40.89
CA GLY A 253 41.30 -7.82 41.95
C GLY A 253 42.59 -8.45 41.47
#